data_AF-A0A2N6EFU0-F1
#
_entry.id   AF-A0A2N6EFU0-F1
#
_cell.length_a   1.000
_cell.length_b   1.000
_cell.length_c   1.000
_cell.angle_alpha   90.00
_cell.angle_beta   90.00
_cell.angle_gamma   90.00
#
_symmetry.space_group_name_H-M   'P 1'
#
loop_
_entity.id
_entity.type
_entity.pdbx_description
1 polymer ?
#
loop_
_entity_poly.entity_id
_entity_poly.type
_entity_poly.pdbx_seq_one_letter_code
_entity_poly.pdbx_strand_id
1 'polypeptide(L)'
;MKMNGMKIKISLLTAILLFVACAAFASIKNTKHDLSFFTTAWPGSPSYQTDEAQLCIFCHTPHGGSLVAPLWNRNNPDGGAFTMYNSTHAWKTELNSVTTVNDESLLCLSCHDGSIAVNSLLNVGLSGNQPNVLENFGSPTYIAGTTGGSKRIGGAPGAENDTGHLEDDHPISLNYANAVSDQTAHGTNELQTLAYAESQGIAFFPTGGSETNLECSSCHDVHDNSYPPFLIKSNSGSALCFSCHIK
;
A
#
# COMPACT_ATOMS: atom_id res chain seq x y z
N MET A 1 -41.57 30.93 21.75
CA MET A 1 -41.68 29.57 21.17
C MET A 1 -40.73 29.30 19.97
N LYS A 2 -39.59 30.01 19.82
CA LYS A 2 -38.62 29.78 18.71
C LYS A 2 -37.32 29.09 19.14
N MET A 3 -36.97 29.13 20.43
CA MET A 3 -35.68 28.61 20.94
C MET A 3 -35.63 27.07 21.02
N ASN A 4 -36.77 26.40 21.23
CA ASN A 4 -36.81 24.93 21.35
C ASN A 4 -36.57 24.23 20.00
N GLY A 5 -37.03 24.82 18.88
CA GLY A 5 -36.80 24.26 17.54
C GLY A 5 -35.34 24.34 17.09
N MET A 6 -34.59 25.34 17.55
CA MET A 6 -33.16 25.50 17.21
C MET A 6 -32.27 24.52 17.97
N LYS A 7 -32.58 24.25 19.25
CA LYS A 7 -31.87 23.23 20.05
C LYS A 7 -32.08 21.82 19.50
N ILE A 8 -33.30 21.49 19.07
CA ILE A 8 -33.61 20.18 18.45
C ILE A 8 -32.86 20.00 17.12
N LYS A 9 -32.80 21.04 16.27
CA LYS A 9 -32.04 21.00 15.00
C LYS A 9 -30.54 20.85 15.21
N ILE A 10 -29.97 21.54 16.20
CA ILE A 10 -28.55 21.43 16.54
C ILE A 10 -28.24 20.02 17.04
N SER A 11 -29.03 19.47 17.98
CA SER A 11 -28.85 18.10 18.48
C SER A 11 -29.00 17.03 17.40
N LEU A 12 -29.92 17.19 16.44
CA LEU A 12 -30.04 16.30 15.28
C LEU A 12 -28.83 16.40 14.36
N LEU A 13 -28.31 17.59 14.09
CA LEU A 13 -27.10 17.77 13.28
C LEU A 13 -25.88 17.14 13.96
N THR A 14 -25.71 17.31 15.27
CA THR A 14 -24.60 16.71 16.03
C THR A 14 -24.69 15.19 16.06
N ALA A 15 -25.89 14.62 16.23
CA ALA A 15 -26.09 13.18 16.15
C ALA A 15 -25.79 12.62 14.75
N ILE A 16 -26.22 13.31 13.68
CA ILE A 16 -25.91 12.92 12.30
C ILE A 16 -24.39 13.01 12.04
N LEU A 17 -23.71 14.06 12.51
CA LEU A 17 -22.25 14.20 12.41
C LEU A 17 -21.50 13.11 13.21
N LEU A 18 -22.00 12.70 14.38
CA LEU A 18 -21.44 11.58 15.14
C LEU A 18 -21.68 10.21 14.48
N PHE A 19 -22.79 10.02 13.77
CA PHE A 19 -23.07 8.78 13.03
C PHE A 19 -22.26 8.70 11.72
N VAL A 20 -21.99 9.83 11.05
CA VAL A 20 -21.14 9.87 9.85
C VAL A 20 -19.67 9.60 10.20
N ALA A 21 -19.22 10.01 11.39
CA ALA A 21 -17.87 9.71 11.88
C ALA A 21 -17.63 8.21 12.24
N CYS A 22 -18.67 7.37 12.21
CA CYS A 22 -18.59 5.96 12.62
C CYS A 22 -18.46 4.98 11.43
N ALA A 23 -18.40 5.46 10.18
CA ALA A 23 -18.42 4.62 8.98
C ALA A 23 -17.14 4.63 8.14
N ALA A 24 -15.99 4.95 8.74
CA ALA A 24 -14.68 4.61 8.17
C ALA A 24 -14.01 3.54 9.06
N PHE A 25 -14.69 2.41 9.24
CA PHE A 25 -14.00 1.22 9.74
C PHE A 25 -13.16 0.66 8.60
N ALA A 26 -11.90 1.07 8.56
CA ALA A 26 -10.86 0.36 7.86
C ALA A 26 -10.87 -1.12 8.31
N SER A 27 -11.37 -2.03 7.49
CA SER A 27 -11.54 -3.43 7.88
C SER A 27 -10.39 -4.26 7.35
N ILE A 28 -9.26 -4.22 8.07
CA ILE A 28 -8.13 -5.12 7.82
C ILE A 28 -8.30 -6.47 8.54
N LYS A 29 -9.27 -6.58 9.46
CA LYS A 29 -9.55 -7.80 10.21
C LYS A 29 -9.87 -8.97 9.27
N ASN A 30 -9.28 -10.13 9.53
CA ASN A 30 -9.43 -11.36 8.74
C ASN A 30 -9.06 -11.19 7.24
N THR A 31 -8.20 -10.23 6.93
CA THR A 31 -7.57 -10.10 5.62
C THR A 31 -6.12 -10.59 5.67
N LYS A 32 -5.42 -10.67 4.53
CA LYS A 32 -3.99 -11.00 4.52
C LYS A 32 -3.10 -10.00 5.28
N HIS A 33 -3.61 -8.82 5.66
CA HIS A 33 -2.89 -7.89 6.53
C HIS A 33 -3.25 -8.03 8.02
N ASP A 34 -4.16 -8.95 8.37
CA ASP A 34 -4.40 -9.37 9.75
C ASP A 34 -3.43 -10.50 10.13
N LEU A 35 -2.33 -10.12 10.78
CA LEU A 35 -1.32 -11.01 11.34
C LEU A 35 -1.59 -11.29 12.83
N SER A 36 -2.69 -10.78 13.39
CA SER A 36 -3.01 -10.92 14.80
C SER A 36 -3.38 -12.35 15.17
N PHE A 37 -3.30 -12.67 16.45
CA PHE A 37 -3.69 -13.95 17.02
C PHE A 37 -5.12 -14.37 16.68
N PHE A 38 -6.04 -13.42 16.43
CA PHE A 38 -7.45 -13.73 16.17
C PHE A 38 -7.79 -13.87 14.68
N THR A 39 -6.81 -13.72 13.79
CA THR A 39 -7.05 -13.78 12.34
C THR A 39 -7.58 -15.13 11.90
N THR A 40 -8.52 -15.11 10.95
CA THR A 40 -8.93 -16.28 10.17
C THR A 40 -8.55 -16.16 8.70
N ALA A 41 -7.69 -15.19 8.36
CA ALA A 41 -7.37 -14.83 6.97
C ALA A 41 -6.52 -15.87 6.22
N TRP A 42 -5.83 -16.71 6.98
CA TRP A 42 -4.79 -17.58 6.47
C TRP A 42 -5.17 -19.07 6.58
N PRO A 43 -5.95 -19.61 5.62
CA PRO A 43 -6.19 -21.04 5.56
C PRO A 43 -4.96 -21.75 4.95
N GLY A 44 -4.14 -22.42 5.78
CA GLY A 44 -3.01 -23.25 5.34
C GLY A 44 -1.63 -22.62 5.60
N SER A 45 -0.56 -23.37 5.35
CA SER A 45 0.85 -22.97 5.61
C SER A 45 1.52 -22.43 4.34
N PRO A 46 2.29 -21.32 4.39
CA PRO A 46 2.51 -20.44 5.54
C PRO A 46 1.37 -19.41 5.75
N SER A 47 0.74 -19.48 6.91
CA SER A 47 -0.15 -18.55 7.60
C SER A 47 0.60 -17.64 8.59
N TYR A 48 0.89 -16.40 8.19
CA TYR A 48 1.63 -15.39 8.97
C TYR A 48 0.95 -14.89 10.27
N GLN A 49 0.06 -15.70 10.87
CA GLN A 49 -0.56 -15.47 12.17
C GLN A 49 0.49 -15.48 13.29
N THR A 50 0.33 -14.55 14.24
CA THR A 50 1.23 -14.40 15.38
C THR A 50 0.53 -14.58 16.72
N ASP A 51 1.28 -14.50 17.82
CA ASP A 51 0.76 -14.44 19.19
C ASP A 51 0.35 -13.02 19.65
N GLU A 52 0.43 -12.02 18.78
CA GLU A 52 0.08 -10.64 19.10
C GLU A 52 -1.40 -10.35 18.82
N ALA A 53 -2.09 -9.75 19.80
CA ALA A 53 -3.52 -9.50 19.75
C ALA A 53 -3.90 -8.21 18.99
N GLN A 54 -3.00 -7.25 18.92
CA GLN A 54 -3.24 -5.96 18.30
C GLN A 54 -3.15 -6.05 16.79
N LEU A 55 -4.24 -5.67 16.12
CA LEU A 55 -4.38 -5.77 14.67
C LEU A 55 -3.42 -4.81 13.93
N CYS A 56 -3.34 -3.55 14.37
CA CYS A 56 -2.61 -2.52 13.65
C CYS A 56 -1.11 -2.46 13.99
N ILE A 57 -0.66 -3.19 15.02
CA ILE A 57 0.71 -3.04 15.55
C ILE A 57 1.79 -3.41 14.54
N PHE A 58 1.48 -4.24 13.56
CA PHE A 58 2.41 -4.61 12.48
C PHE A 58 2.75 -3.45 11.55
N CYS A 59 1.89 -2.42 11.52
CA CYS A 59 2.01 -1.26 10.65
C CYS A 59 2.22 0.02 11.45
N HIS A 60 1.44 0.23 12.51
CA HIS A 60 1.41 1.47 13.28
C HIS A 60 1.61 1.23 14.77
N THR A 61 2.14 2.22 15.46
CA THR A 61 2.28 2.18 16.92
C THR A 61 1.92 3.54 17.53
N PRO A 62 1.32 3.61 18.73
CA PRO A 62 1.00 4.91 19.35
C PRO A 62 2.24 5.73 19.75
N HIS A 63 3.43 5.13 19.81
CA HIS A 63 4.70 5.82 20.09
C HIS A 63 5.90 4.98 19.63
N GLY A 64 7.07 5.59 19.43
CA GLY A 64 8.30 4.86 19.08
C GLY A 64 8.35 4.31 17.66
N GLY A 65 7.39 4.68 16.82
CA GLY A 65 7.43 4.42 15.38
C GLY A 65 8.19 5.51 14.61
N SER A 66 8.52 5.21 13.37
CA SER A 66 9.06 6.16 12.40
C SER A 66 8.00 7.15 11.93
N LEU A 67 8.43 8.34 11.50
CA LEU A 67 7.55 9.42 11.02
C LEU A 67 7.26 9.37 9.51
N VAL A 68 7.72 8.32 8.82
CA VAL A 68 7.48 8.13 7.37
C VAL A 68 5.98 7.98 7.06
N ALA A 69 5.22 7.39 7.97
CA ALA A 69 3.76 7.36 8.00
C ALA A 69 3.29 7.70 9.42
N PRO A 70 1.98 7.74 9.74
CA PRO A 70 1.50 7.91 11.11
C PRO A 70 2.08 6.87 12.09
N LEU A 71 3.23 7.19 12.67
CA LEU A 71 4.01 6.32 13.56
C LEU A 71 4.16 4.89 13.03
N TRP A 72 4.83 4.76 11.88
CA TRP A 72 5.12 3.47 11.25
C TRP A 72 5.97 2.57 12.14
N ASN A 73 5.53 1.35 12.40
CA ASN A 73 6.13 0.46 13.38
C ASN A 73 7.15 -0.53 12.80
N ARG A 74 7.72 -0.24 11.63
CA ARG A 74 8.73 -1.10 11.00
C ARG A 74 9.91 -0.27 10.50
N ASN A 75 11.04 -0.95 10.32
CA ASN A 75 12.11 -0.41 9.48
C ASN A 75 11.70 -0.51 8.01
N ASN A 76 12.12 0.45 7.21
CA ASN A 76 11.98 0.39 5.77
C ASN A 76 13.29 -0.11 5.13
N PRO A 77 13.23 -0.80 3.98
CA PRO A 77 14.42 -1.13 3.21
C PRO A 77 15.06 0.15 2.65
N ASP A 78 16.32 0.06 2.22
CA ASP A 78 16.99 1.17 1.54
C ASP A 78 16.34 1.38 0.15
N GLY A 79 15.82 2.59 -0.10
CA GLY A 79 15.16 2.93 -1.36
C GLY A 79 16.08 2.82 -2.59
N GLY A 80 17.40 2.86 -2.42
CA GLY A 80 18.38 2.64 -3.49
C GLY A 80 18.69 1.17 -3.78
N ALA A 81 18.12 0.22 -3.04
CA ALA A 81 18.37 -1.22 -3.20
C ALA A 81 17.53 -1.89 -4.30
N PHE A 82 16.73 -1.11 -5.04
CA PHE A 82 15.78 -1.63 -6.02
C PHE A 82 16.22 -1.36 -7.45
N THR A 83 16.13 -2.39 -8.29
CA THR A 83 16.12 -2.26 -9.74
C THR A 83 14.73 -1.76 -10.15
N MET A 84 14.66 -0.51 -10.59
CA MET A 84 13.39 0.16 -10.88
C MET A 84 12.78 -0.33 -12.20
N TYR A 85 11.46 -0.11 -12.33
CA TYR A 85 10.72 -0.25 -13.57
C TYR A 85 11.49 0.37 -14.74
N ASN A 86 11.55 -0.34 -15.86
CA ASN A 86 12.12 0.20 -17.08
C ASN A 86 11.24 -0.16 -18.28
N SER A 87 11.26 0.72 -19.27
CA SER A 87 10.46 0.58 -20.48
C SER A 87 11.32 0.69 -21.73
N THR A 88 10.89 -0.02 -22.77
CA THR A 88 11.42 0.10 -24.14
C THR A 88 10.56 1.00 -25.02
N HIS A 89 9.45 1.54 -24.50
CA HIS A 89 8.57 2.47 -25.23
C HIS A 89 9.34 3.71 -25.74
N ALA A 90 8.81 4.35 -26.77
CA ALA A 90 9.41 5.56 -27.33
C ALA A 90 9.43 6.72 -26.31
N TRP A 91 8.42 6.81 -25.46
CA TRP A 91 8.23 7.82 -24.42
C TRP A 91 8.64 7.30 -23.04
N LYS A 92 9.90 6.92 -22.88
CA LYS A 92 10.41 6.26 -21.66
C LYS A 92 11.25 7.15 -20.76
N THR A 93 11.35 8.44 -21.04
CA THR A 93 12.25 9.37 -20.35
C THR A 93 11.96 9.40 -18.86
N GLU A 94 10.70 9.61 -18.47
CA GLU A 94 10.29 9.57 -17.07
C GLU A 94 10.32 8.13 -16.52
N LEU A 95 9.81 7.17 -17.29
CA LEU A 95 9.72 5.77 -16.86
C LEU A 95 11.09 5.19 -16.47
N ASN A 96 12.16 5.63 -17.14
CA ASN A 96 13.53 5.16 -16.90
C ASN A 96 14.38 6.14 -16.10
N SER A 97 13.83 7.24 -15.60
CA SER A 97 14.57 8.23 -14.80
C SER A 97 14.62 7.87 -13.31
N VAL A 98 13.68 7.05 -12.85
CA VAL A 98 13.53 6.70 -11.43
C VAL A 98 14.66 5.76 -11.00
N THR A 99 15.36 6.13 -9.93
CA THR A 99 16.51 5.37 -9.39
C THR A 99 16.35 4.96 -7.94
N THR A 100 15.30 5.44 -7.26
CA THR A 100 15.03 5.15 -5.85
C THR A 100 13.54 5.01 -5.61
N VAL A 101 13.17 4.15 -4.67
CA VAL A 101 11.79 4.05 -4.18
C VAL A 101 11.52 5.14 -3.15
N ASN A 102 10.37 5.81 -3.28
CA ASN A 102 9.90 6.82 -2.34
C ASN A 102 9.32 6.18 -1.08
N ASP A 103 9.32 6.99 -0.02
CA ASP A 103 8.86 6.63 1.33
C ASP A 103 7.49 5.92 1.37
N GLU A 104 6.51 6.37 0.58
CA GLU A 104 5.16 5.77 0.54
C GLU A 104 5.20 4.29 0.16
N SER A 105 5.90 3.95 -0.91
CA SER A 105 6.03 2.56 -1.37
C SER A 105 6.96 1.72 -0.50
N LEU A 106 7.94 2.35 0.17
CA LEU A 106 8.81 1.68 1.14
C LEU A 106 8.04 1.12 2.35
N LEU A 107 6.90 1.71 2.72
CA LEU A 107 6.02 1.17 3.75
C LEU A 107 5.54 -0.25 3.37
N CYS A 108 5.01 -0.40 2.15
CA CYS A 108 4.56 -1.70 1.64
C CYS A 108 5.72 -2.68 1.49
N LEU A 109 6.82 -2.21 0.90
CA LEU A 109 8.00 -3.03 0.63
C LEU A 109 8.69 -3.50 1.91
N SER A 110 8.54 -2.81 3.05
CA SER A 110 9.03 -3.30 4.34
C SER A 110 8.50 -4.67 4.77
N CYS A 111 7.44 -5.16 4.14
CA CYS A 111 7.01 -6.56 4.21
C CYS A 111 7.19 -7.27 2.87
N HIS A 112 6.72 -6.63 1.80
CA HIS A 112 6.47 -7.29 0.53
C HIS A 112 7.72 -7.59 -0.28
N ASP A 113 8.84 -6.89 -0.06
CA ASP A 113 10.11 -7.19 -0.73
C ASP A 113 10.77 -8.48 -0.18
N GLY A 114 10.37 -8.90 1.02
CA GLY A 114 10.89 -10.07 1.73
C GLY A 114 12.28 -9.89 2.34
N SER A 115 12.83 -8.67 2.40
CA SER A 115 14.12 -8.36 3.01
C SER A 115 14.03 -8.21 4.54
N ILE A 116 12.85 -7.85 5.05
CA ILE A 116 12.59 -7.65 6.48
C ILE A 116 11.49 -8.63 6.94
N ALA A 117 11.71 -9.27 8.09
CA ALA A 117 10.75 -10.23 8.63
C ALA A 117 9.42 -9.52 9.01
N VAL A 118 8.28 -10.16 8.73
CA VAL A 118 6.93 -9.60 8.97
C VAL A 118 6.68 -9.32 10.45
N ASN A 119 7.34 -10.06 11.34
CA ASN A 119 7.25 -9.89 12.79
C ASN A 119 8.35 -8.99 13.37
N SER A 120 9.06 -8.21 12.54
CA SER A 120 10.08 -7.25 13.00
C SER A 120 9.47 -5.85 13.19
N LEU A 121 9.24 -5.47 14.43
CA LEU A 121 8.62 -4.21 14.84
C LEU A 121 9.60 -3.28 15.56
N LEU A 122 9.43 -1.97 15.39
CA LEU A 122 10.21 -0.95 16.11
C LEU A 122 9.82 -0.88 17.58
N ASN A 123 8.52 -0.80 17.83
CA ASN A 123 7.90 -0.82 19.14
C ASN A 123 7.07 -2.09 19.29
N VAL A 124 7.61 -3.01 20.08
CA VAL A 124 6.97 -4.28 20.43
C VAL A 124 5.89 -4.07 21.47
N GLY A 125 4.84 -4.89 21.43
CA GLY A 125 3.69 -4.78 22.32
C GLY A 125 4.02 -5.06 23.80
N LEU A 126 2.99 -5.34 24.59
CA LEU A 126 3.11 -5.56 26.04
C LEU A 126 4.01 -6.74 26.43
N SER A 127 4.28 -7.66 25.49
CA SER A 127 5.19 -8.80 25.68
C SER A 127 6.66 -8.38 25.80
N GLY A 128 7.03 -7.18 25.33
CA GLY A 128 8.41 -6.69 25.30
C GLY A 128 9.32 -7.43 24.29
N ASN A 129 8.76 -8.33 23.46
CA ASN A 129 9.47 -9.12 22.47
C ASN A 129 8.76 -9.01 21.11
N GLN A 130 9.49 -9.32 20.03
CA GLN A 130 8.88 -9.43 18.71
C GLN A 130 7.77 -10.50 18.73
N PRO A 131 6.62 -10.27 18.05
CA PRO A 131 5.57 -11.28 17.95
C PRO A 131 6.11 -12.60 17.39
N ASN A 132 5.70 -13.72 17.97
CA ASN A 132 6.05 -15.03 17.46
C ASN A 132 5.08 -15.40 16.34
N VAL A 133 5.59 -15.65 15.14
CA VAL A 133 4.79 -16.28 14.09
C VAL A 133 4.56 -17.74 14.49
N LEU A 134 3.29 -18.14 14.59
CA LEU A 134 2.90 -19.39 15.24
C LEU A 134 3.42 -20.62 14.48
N GLU A 135 3.48 -20.55 13.16
CA GLU A 135 3.93 -21.65 12.30
C GLU A 135 5.44 -21.84 12.21
N ASN A 136 6.20 -20.77 12.48
CA ASN A 136 7.65 -20.78 12.37
C ASN A 136 8.33 -20.83 13.75
N PHE A 137 7.57 -21.22 14.78
CA PHE A 137 8.01 -21.38 16.17
C PHE A 137 8.78 -20.16 16.70
N GLY A 138 8.33 -18.96 16.35
CA GLY A 138 8.95 -17.70 16.78
C GLY A 138 10.19 -17.27 15.99
N SER A 139 10.61 -18.03 14.97
CA SER A 139 11.70 -17.60 14.09
C SER A 139 11.30 -16.39 13.24
N PRO A 140 12.26 -15.53 12.85
CA PRO A 140 12.03 -14.49 11.86
C PRO A 140 11.37 -15.06 10.62
N THR A 141 10.22 -14.50 10.23
CA THR A 141 9.44 -15.00 9.11
C THR A 141 9.34 -13.92 8.06
N TYR A 142 9.70 -14.26 6.82
CA TYR A 142 9.74 -13.32 5.69
C TYR A 142 8.60 -13.65 4.74
N ILE A 143 8.10 -12.64 4.02
CA ILE A 143 7.19 -12.92 2.90
C ILE A 143 7.96 -13.80 1.89
N ALA A 144 7.42 -14.97 1.61
CA ALA A 144 7.95 -15.89 0.61
C ALA A 144 7.17 -15.75 -0.70
N GLY A 145 7.88 -15.81 -1.82
CA GLY A 145 7.26 -16.04 -3.12
C GLY A 145 6.79 -17.49 -3.22
N THR A 146 5.69 -17.71 -3.94
CA THR A 146 5.30 -19.08 -4.33
C THR A 146 5.56 -19.26 -5.81
N THR A 147 6.02 -20.44 -6.21
CA THR A 147 6.17 -20.78 -7.63
C THR A 147 4.80 -20.73 -8.32
N GLY A 148 4.68 -19.91 -9.37
CA GLY A 148 3.43 -19.70 -10.11
C GLY A 148 2.83 -18.29 -9.94
N GLY A 149 1.51 -18.20 -9.80
CA GLY A 149 0.73 -16.95 -9.90
C GLY A 149 0.74 -16.04 -8.67
N SER A 150 1.62 -16.25 -7.71
CA SER A 150 1.76 -15.41 -6.50
C SER A 150 3.24 -15.21 -6.19
N LYS A 151 3.91 -14.54 -7.12
CA LYS A 151 5.28 -14.05 -6.96
C LYS A 151 5.30 -12.97 -5.88
N ARG A 152 6.39 -12.94 -5.12
CA ARG A 152 6.66 -11.85 -4.17
C ARG A 152 6.99 -10.57 -4.95
N ILE A 153 6.54 -9.42 -4.45
CA ILE A 153 6.97 -8.12 -5.00
C ILE A 153 8.48 -7.99 -4.72
N GLY A 154 9.28 -7.53 -5.67
CA GLY A 154 10.73 -7.51 -5.47
C GLY A 154 11.45 -8.81 -5.84
N GLY A 155 10.73 -9.88 -6.22
CA GLY A 155 11.32 -11.13 -6.70
C GLY A 155 11.67 -11.08 -8.19
N ALA A 156 12.86 -11.59 -8.54
CA ALA A 156 13.28 -11.69 -9.94
C ALA A 156 12.54 -12.83 -10.67
N PRO A 157 12.34 -12.72 -12.00
CA PRO A 157 11.81 -13.83 -12.80
C PRO A 157 12.64 -15.11 -12.64
N GLY A 158 12.01 -16.19 -12.15
CA GLY A 158 12.68 -17.48 -11.89
C GLY A 158 13.50 -17.55 -10.61
N ALA A 159 13.50 -16.47 -9.81
CA ALA A 159 14.05 -16.42 -8.47
C ALA A 159 13.08 -15.64 -7.56
N GLU A 160 11.92 -16.24 -7.29
CA GLU A 160 10.78 -15.58 -6.64
C GLU A 160 11.03 -15.19 -5.17
N ASN A 161 12.16 -15.63 -4.60
CA ASN A 161 12.64 -15.27 -3.27
C ASN A 161 13.80 -14.26 -3.27
N ASP A 162 14.17 -13.71 -4.43
CA ASP A 162 15.07 -12.55 -4.50
C ASP A 162 14.33 -11.27 -4.08
N THR A 163 15.08 -10.26 -3.69
CA THR A 163 14.56 -8.95 -3.23
C THR A 163 15.10 -7.84 -4.13
N GLY A 164 14.38 -6.72 -4.21
CA GLY A 164 14.88 -5.54 -4.92
C GLY A 164 14.53 -5.47 -6.41
N HIS A 165 13.61 -6.29 -6.92
CA HIS A 165 13.25 -6.31 -8.36
C HIS A 165 11.86 -5.72 -8.64
N LEU A 166 11.82 -4.54 -9.27
CA LEU A 166 10.59 -3.83 -9.67
C LEU A 166 10.50 -3.63 -11.19
N GLU A 167 11.51 -4.09 -11.94
CA GLU A 167 11.70 -3.82 -13.37
C GLU A 167 10.57 -4.31 -14.28
N ASP A 168 9.82 -5.35 -13.89
CA ASP A 168 8.82 -6.03 -14.73
C ASP A 168 7.49 -5.25 -14.76
N ASP A 169 6.89 -4.98 -13.58
CA ASP A 169 5.46 -4.61 -13.48
C ASP A 169 5.13 -3.48 -12.47
N HIS A 170 6.12 -2.88 -11.79
CA HIS A 170 5.86 -1.93 -10.70
C HIS A 170 6.41 -0.53 -10.99
N PRO A 171 5.75 0.26 -11.85
CA PRO A 171 6.14 1.62 -12.18
C PRO A 171 5.78 2.59 -11.04
N ILE A 172 6.42 2.41 -9.89
CA ILE A 172 6.23 3.21 -8.69
C ILE A 172 7.33 4.27 -8.56
N SER A 173 7.06 5.29 -7.75
CA SER A 173 7.96 6.40 -7.48
C SER A 173 8.30 7.28 -8.69
N LEU A 174 7.58 7.08 -9.80
CA LEU A 174 7.63 7.95 -10.99
C LEU A 174 6.69 9.12 -10.86
N ASN A 175 7.03 10.24 -11.50
CA ASN A 175 6.16 11.39 -11.65
C ASN A 175 5.18 11.17 -12.81
N TYR A 176 3.91 10.93 -12.49
CA TYR A 176 2.91 10.59 -13.49
C TYR A 176 2.67 11.74 -14.48
N ALA A 177 2.71 12.98 -14.01
CA ALA A 177 2.55 14.15 -14.88
C ALA A 177 3.69 14.28 -15.91
N ASN A 178 4.92 13.94 -15.52
CA ASN A 178 6.05 13.87 -16.43
C ASN A 178 5.87 12.75 -17.45
N ALA A 179 5.41 11.56 -17.03
CA ALA A 179 5.14 10.45 -17.94
C ALA A 179 4.07 10.82 -19.00
N VAL A 180 3.00 11.51 -18.57
CA VAL A 180 1.97 12.06 -19.47
C VAL A 180 2.53 13.12 -20.43
N SER A 181 3.46 13.95 -19.95
CA SER A 181 4.11 14.96 -20.79
C SER A 181 5.06 14.33 -21.81
N ASP A 182 5.78 13.29 -21.41
CA ASP A 182 6.74 12.56 -22.24
C ASP A 182 6.04 11.88 -23.41
N GLN A 183 4.92 11.18 -23.18
CA GLN A 183 4.13 10.61 -24.29
C GLN A 183 3.64 11.68 -25.27
N THR A 184 3.21 12.84 -24.75
CA THR A 184 2.65 13.92 -25.56
C THR A 184 3.74 14.54 -26.44
N ALA A 185 4.93 14.73 -25.89
CA ALA A 185 6.11 15.19 -26.63
C ALA A 185 6.52 14.22 -27.75
N HIS A 186 6.24 12.92 -27.59
CA HIS A 186 6.46 11.89 -28.59
C HIS A 186 5.26 11.66 -29.53
N GLY A 187 4.20 12.48 -29.42
CA GLY A 187 3.03 12.42 -30.30
C GLY A 187 2.11 11.21 -30.04
N THR A 188 2.19 10.59 -28.86
CA THR A 188 1.31 9.50 -28.45
C THR A 188 0.27 9.97 -27.43
N ASN A 189 -0.78 9.16 -27.24
CA ASN A 189 -1.89 9.43 -26.32
C ASN A 189 -2.37 8.11 -25.70
N GLU A 190 -1.46 7.44 -24.99
CA GLU A 190 -1.62 6.14 -24.36
C GLU A 190 -1.87 6.21 -22.85
N LEU A 191 -1.61 7.36 -22.22
CA LEU A 191 -1.93 7.67 -20.82
C LEU A 191 -2.97 8.77 -20.71
N GLN A 192 -3.85 8.63 -19.72
CA GLN A 192 -4.80 9.65 -19.31
C GLN A 192 -4.09 10.82 -18.63
N THR A 193 -4.75 11.98 -18.54
CA THR A 193 -4.22 13.11 -17.79
C THR A 193 -4.24 12.84 -16.28
N LEU A 194 -3.39 13.54 -15.52
CA LEU A 194 -3.39 13.50 -14.05
C LEU A 194 -4.80 13.74 -13.49
N ALA A 195 -5.46 14.81 -13.94
CA ALA A 195 -6.81 15.17 -13.50
C ALA A 195 -7.87 14.12 -13.82
N TYR A 196 -7.74 13.41 -14.95
CA TYR A 196 -8.65 12.31 -15.26
C TYR A 196 -8.41 11.14 -14.32
N ALA A 197 -7.15 10.72 -14.12
CA ALA A 197 -6.80 9.62 -13.21
C ALA A 197 -7.29 9.91 -11.78
N GLU A 198 -7.09 11.13 -11.28
CA GLU A 198 -7.64 11.59 -9.99
C GLU A 198 -9.17 11.47 -9.94
N SER A 199 -9.87 11.89 -11.01
CA SER A 199 -11.33 11.75 -11.09
C SER A 199 -11.81 10.29 -11.07
N GLN A 200 -10.92 9.35 -11.41
CA GLN A 200 -11.17 7.91 -11.35
C GLN A 200 -10.82 7.27 -10.00
N GLY A 201 -10.35 8.06 -9.03
CA GLY A 201 -9.99 7.64 -7.68
C GLY A 201 -8.51 7.32 -7.48
N ILE A 202 -7.64 7.58 -8.47
CA ILE A 202 -6.19 7.41 -8.30
C ILE A 202 -5.68 8.54 -7.41
N ALA A 203 -5.03 8.19 -6.30
CA ALA A 203 -4.30 9.13 -5.47
C ALA A 203 -2.85 9.24 -5.96
N PHE A 204 -2.30 10.46 -5.97
CA PHE A 204 -0.89 10.71 -6.24
C PHE A 204 -0.23 11.26 -4.98
N PHE A 205 1.05 10.95 -4.81
CA PHE A 205 1.77 11.21 -3.57
C PHE A 205 2.84 12.28 -3.76
N PRO A 206 3.13 13.06 -2.71
CA PRO A 206 4.06 14.16 -2.82
C PRO A 206 5.51 13.66 -2.83
N THR A 207 6.32 14.25 -3.70
CA THR A 207 7.79 14.26 -3.55
C THR A 207 8.29 15.64 -3.94
N GLY A 208 9.02 16.32 -3.05
CA GLY A 208 9.44 17.71 -3.29
C GLY A 208 8.29 18.72 -3.33
N GLY A 209 7.11 18.41 -2.79
CA GLY A 209 6.01 19.35 -2.57
C GLY A 209 4.89 19.38 -3.62
N SER A 210 4.90 18.51 -4.64
CA SER A 210 3.78 18.31 -5.57
C SER A 210 3.29 16.85 -5.53
N GLU A 211 1.97 16.65 -5.42
CA GLU A 211 1.29 15.35 -5.42
C GLU A 211 1.17 14.80 -6.85
N THR A 212 2.26 14.25 -7.37
CA THR A 212 2.32 13.77 -8.76
C THR A 212 2.87 12.37 -8.90
N ASN A 213 3.35 11.76 -7.81
CA ASN A 213 4.02 10.48 -7.89
C ASN A 213 3.03 9.32 -7.80
N LEU A 214 3.20 8.36 -8.70
CA LEU A 214 2.48 7.10 -8.69
C LEU A 214 3.18 6.16 -7.70
N GLU A 215 2.47 5.70 -6.69
CA GLU A 215 3.00 4.82 -5.63
C GLU A 215 2.13 3.56 -5.48
N CYS A 216 2.55 2.62 -4.63
CA CYS A 216 1.72 1.44 -4.31
C CYS A 216 0.30 1.84 -3.89
N SER A 217 0.18 2.89 -3.07
CA SER A 217 -1.10 3.40 -2.54
C SER A 217 -1.95 4.13 -3.58
N SER A 218 -1.44 4.36 -4.80
CA SER A 218 -2.25 4.85 -5.92
C SER A 218 -3.19 3.78 -6.48
N CYS A 219 -2.83 2.51 -6.29
CA CYS A 219 -3.60 1.35 -6.76
C CYS A 219 -4.21 0.56 -5.60
N HIS A 220 -3.56 0.59 -4.43
CA HIS A 220 -3.96 -0.18 -3.26
C HIS A 220 -4.38 0.71 -2.07
N ASP A 221 -5.44 0.33 -1.37
CA ASP A 221 -5.80 0.89 -0.06
C ASP A 221 -5.77 -0.21 0.99
N VAL A 222 -4.67 -0.29 1.74
CA VAL A 222 -4.45 -1.33 2.76
C VAL A 222 -5.50 -1.33 3.87
N HIS A 223 -6.25 -0.24 4.02
CA HIS A 223 -7.30 -0.09 5.01
C HIS A 223 -8.69 -0.51 4.49
N ASP A 224 -8.86 -0.67 3.18
CA ASP A 224 -10.11 -1.07 2.56
C ASP A 224 -9.95 -2.29 1.65
N ASN A 225 -10.43 -3.44 2.12
CA ASN A 225 -10.43 -4.67 1.33
C ASN A 225 -11.75 -4.92 0.59
N SER A 226 -12.54 -3.87 0.30
CA SER A 226 -13.79 -3.98 -0.49
C SER A 226 -13.54 -4.53 -1.89
N TYR A 227 -12.34 -4.32 -2.45
CA TYR A 227 -11.91 -4.89 -3.72
C TYR A 227 -10.62 -5.71 -3.53
N PRO A 228 -10.71 -6.98 -3.10
CA PRO A 228 -9.51 -7.80 -2.90
C PRO A 228 -8.64 -7.90 -4.17
N PRO A 229 -7.30 -7.81 -4.07
CA PRO A 229 -6.50 -7.63 -2.85
C PRO A 229 -6.23 -6.15 -2.55
N PHE A 230 -7.15 -5.48 -1.84
CA PHE A 230 -7.03 -4.07 -1.45
C PHE A 230 -6.91 -3.09 -2.61
N LEU A 231 -7.51 -3.35 -3.77
CA LEU A 231 -7.56 -2.36 -4.84
C LEU A 231 -8.47 -1.20 -4.43
N ILE A 232 -8.14 0.01 -4.88
CA ILE A 232 -8.99 1.21 -4.66
C ILE A 232 -10.34 1.13 -5.39
N LYS A 233 -10.47 0.23 -6.38
CA LYS A 233 -11.70 -0.03 -7.16
C LYS A 233 -11.66 -1.43 -7.79
N SER A 234 -12.83 -1.91 -8.22
CA SER A 234 -12.92 -3.15 -9.00
C SER A 234 -12.09 -3.07 -10.28
N ASN A 235 -11.31 -4.10 -10.57
CA ASN A 235 -10.62 -4.24 -11.86
C ASN A 235 -11.41 -5.06 -12.90
N SER A 236 -12.73 -5.19 -12.73
CA SER A 236 -13.58 -5.86 -13.72
C SER A 236 -13.47 -5.14 -15.06
N GLY A 237 -13.21 -5.90 -16.14
CA GLY A 237 -12.98 -5.33 -17.46
C GLY A 237 -11.78 -4.37 -17.53
N SER A 238 -10.75 -4.55 -16.69
CA SER A 238 -9.57 -3.68 -16.63
C SER A 238 -9.86 -2.23 -16.22
N ALA A 239 -10.96 -2.01 -15.47
CA ALA A 239 -11.39 -0.66 -15.09
C ALA A 239 -10.35 0.13 -14.27
N LEU A 240 -9.48 -0.54 -13.50
CA LEU A 240 -8.36 0.13 -12.85
C LEU A 240 -7.33 0.60 -13.89
N CYS A 241 -6.95 -0.28 -14.82
CA CYS A 241 -6.01 0.06 -15.89
C CYS A 241 -6.48 1.25 -16.73
N PHE A 242 -7.77 1.30 -17.08
CA PHE A 242 -8.36 2.41 -17.85
C PHE A 242 -8.52 3.71 -17.07
N SER A 243 -8.20 3.71 -15.77
CA SER A 243 -8.07 4.95 -15.01
C SER A 243 -6.82 5.74 -15.43
N CYS A 244 -5.79 5.05 -15.95
CA CYS A 244 -4.52 5.64 -16.34
C CYS A 244 -4.17 5.42 -17.82
N HIS A 245 -4.72 4.40 -18.48
CA HIS A 245 -4.37 4.05 -19.86
C HIS A 245 -5.50 4.34 -20.85
N ILE A 246 -5.09 4.74 -22.05
CA ILE A 246 -5.91 4.85 -23.26
C ILE A 246 -5.47 3.69 -24.15
N LYS A 247 -6.37 2.74 -24.43
CA LYS A 247 -6.11 1.56 -25.28
C LYS A 247 -7.16 1.43 -26.36
#